data_AF-A0A6H1ZSK2-F1
#
_entry.id   AF-A0A6H1ZSK2-F1
#
_cell.length_a   1.000
_cell.length_b   1.000
_cell.length_c   1.000
_cell.angle_alpha   90.00
_cell.angle_beta   90.00
_cell.angle_gamma   90.00
#
_symmetry.space_group_name_H-M   'P 1'
#
loop_
_entity.id
_entity.type
_entity.pdbx_description
1 polymer ?
#
loop_
_entity_poly.entity_id
_entity_poly.type
_entity_poly.pdbx_seq_one_letter_code
_entity_poly.pdbx_strand_id
1 'polypeptide(L)'
;MCLSTIDKKTKNWKVGYKVFDKYKNKLYPLYYNTSRPFKVNEWIKNPLKITIYLFRFSDTLVEKYETGFHFYRYKEDAEKFIYSNRVVRKVKVRKLTATGTQDGYKVGVAQEMLILKEE
;
A
#
# COMPACT_ATOMS: atom_id res chain seq x y z
N MET A 1 2.65 7.24 -4.89
CA MET A 1 1.27 6.74 -5.10
C MET A 1 0.37 7.40 -4.09
N CYS A 2 -0.74 7.96 -4.54
CA CYS A 2 -1.77 8.56 -3.68
C CYS A 2 -3.10 7.85 -3.95
N LEU A 3 -4.01 7.83 -2.98
CA LEU A 3 -5.38 7.42 -3.25
C LEU A 3 -6.04 8.43 -4.20
N SER A 4 -6.98 7.98 -5.03
CA SER A 4 -7.85 8.82 -5.87
C SER A 4 -9.10 9.26 -5.10
N THR A 5 -9.55 8.45 -4.14
CA THR A 5 -10.67 8.77 -3.22
C THR A 5 -10.36 8.22 -1.85
N ILE A 6 -10.87 8.83 -0.78
CA ILE A 6 -10.80 8.29 0.57
C ILE A 6 -12.21 7.90 1.03
N ASP A 7 -12.35 6.72 1.63
CA ASP A 7 -13.61 6.29 2.24
C ASP A 7 -13.88 7.16 3.48
N LYS A 8 -15.13 7.64 3.68
CA LYS A 8 -15.52 8.43 4.87
C LYS A 8 -15.19 7.75 6.20
N LYS A 9 -15.17 6.42 6.23
CA LYS A 9 -14.76 5.60 7.37
C LYS A 9 -13.73 4.58 6.92
N THR A 10 -12.57 4.58 7.57
CA THR A 10 -11.51 3.61 7.33
C THR A 10 -12.01 2.20 7.67
N LYS A 11 -11.93 1.27 6.72
CA LYS A 11 -12.33 -0.12 6.93
C LYS A 11 -11.26 -0.87 7.73
N ASN A 12 -11.69 -1.87 8.51
CA ASN A 12 -10.79 -2.67 9.35
C ASN A 12 -10.20 -3.87 8.59
N TRP A 13 -9.37 -3.62 7.57
CA TRP A 13 -8.69 -4.70 6.85
C TRP A 13 -7.41 -5.12 7.57
N LYS A 14 -7.24 -6.42 7.80
CA LYS A 14 -6.05 -7.00 8.43
C LYS A 14 -5.10 -7.66 7.44
N VAL A 15 -5.58 -7.92 6.22
CA VAL A 15 -4.89 -8.65 5.16
C VAL A 15 -5.23 -8.04 3.81
N GLY A 16 -4.25 -8.03 2.92
CA GLY A 16 -4.44 -7.73 1.51
C GLY A 16 -3.22 -8.15 0.68
N TYR A 17 -3.03 -7.51 -0.46
CA TYR A 17 -2.02 -7.86 -1.44
C TYR A 17 -1.23 -6.63 -1.85
N LYS A 18 0.09 -6.75 -1.88
CA LYS A 18 0.98 -5.66 -2.27
C LYS A 18 1.89 -6.11 -3.40
N VAL A 19 2.11 -5.18 -4.33
CA VAL A 19 3.07 -5.35 -5.42
C VAL A 19 4.45 -4.89 -4.94
N PHE A 20 5.47 -5.67 -5.27
CA PHE A 20 6.87 -5.42 -4.96
C PHE A 20 7.71 -5.57 -6.23
N ASP A 21 8.82 -4.84 -6.32
CA ASP A 21 9.86 -5.17 -7.30
C ASP A 21 10.68 -6.35 -6.78
N LYS A 22 10.95 -7.33 -7.62
CA LYS A 22 11.77 -8.51 -7.31
C LYS A 22 13.12 -8.40 -8.01
N TYR A 23 14.20 -8.39 -7.23
CA TYR A 23 15.57 -8.41 -7.76
C TYR A 23 16.46 -9.30 -6.90
N LYS A 24 17.20 -10.21 -7.53
CA LYS A 24 18.07 -11.20 -6.84
C LYS A 24 17.36 -11.89 -5.66
N ASN A 25 16.12 -12.35 -5.89
CA ASN A 25 15.24 -12.97 -4.88
C ASN A 25 14.89 -12.13 -3.65
N LYS A 26 15.07 -10.80 -3.73
CA LYS A 26 14.67 -9.87 -2.67
C LYS A 26 13.51 -8.99 -3.15
N LEU A 27 12.67 -8.59 -2.20
CA LEU A 27 11.50 -7.77 -2.45
C LEU A 27 11.82 -6.32 -2.11
N TYR A 28 11.55 -5.40 -3.03
CA TYR A 28 11.78 -3.97 -2.87
C TYR A 28 10.45 -3.20 -2.94
N PRO A 29 10.33 -2.08 -2.22
CA PRO A 29 9.18 -1.21 -2.36
C PRO A 29 9.14 -0.53 -3.73
N LEU A 30 7.95 -0.40 -4.30
CA LEU A 30 7.75 0.30 -5.57
C LEU A 30 8.00 1.81 -5.52
N TYR A 31 7.81 2.48 -4.37
CA TYR A 31 7.79 3.95 -4.29
C TYR A 31 8.42 4.54 -3.03
N TYR A 32 9.37 3.82 -2.46
CA TYR A 32 10.27 4.41 -1.49
C TYR A 32 11.65 4.33 -2.13
N ASN A 33 12.37 5.45 -2.20
CA ASN A 33 13.75 5.51 -2.68
C ASN A 33 14.70 4.85 -1.67
N THR A 34 14.31 3.68 -1.17
CA THR A 34 15.04 2.86 -0.24
C THR A 34 15.70 1.79 -1.08
N SER A 35 17.02 1.87 -1.19
CA SER A 35 17.88 0.84 -1.76
C SER A 35 17.87 -0.48 -0.97
N ARG A 36 17.04 -0.58 0.08
CA ARG A 36 17.00 -1.71 1.02
C ARG A 36 15.82 -2.63 0.70
N PRO A 37 16.06 -3.94 0.61
CA PRO A 37 15.01 -4.91 0.44
C PRO A 37 14.20 -5.03 1.73
N PHE A 38 12.93 -5.36 1.58
CA PHE A 38 12.06 -5.76 2.68
C PHE A 38 12.35 -7.20 3.10
N LYS A 39 12.29 -7.42 4.41
CA LYS A 39 12.40 -8.75 5.00
C LYS A 39 11.04 -9.43 5.02
N VAL A 40 11.01 -10.69 4.62
CA VAL A 40 9.81 -11.54 4.69
C VAL A 40 9.63 -12.02 6.13
N ASN A 41 8.39 -12.13 6.59
CA ASN A 41 8.02 -12.58 7.93
C ASN A 41 8.49 -11.68 9.10
N GLU A 42 8.88 -10.43 8.83
CA GLU A 42 9.14 -9.40 9.85
C GLU A 42 8.19 -8.21 9.67
N TRP A 43 7.75 -7.60 10.78
CA TRP A 43 6.94 -6.38 10.73
C TRP A 43 7.79 -5.20 10.29
N ILE A 44 7.39 -4.58 9.20
CA ILE A 44 8.03 -3.43 8.58
C ILE A 44 7.22 -2.20 8.97
N LYS A 45 7.91 -1.19 9.50
CA LYS A 45 7.32 0.12 9.80
C LYS A 45 7.58 1.07 8.64
N ASN A 46 6.56 1.83 8.27
CA ASN A 46 6.71 2.91 7.31
C ASN A 46 7.66 3.97 7.91
N PRO A 47 8.77 4.31 7.24
CA PRO A 47 9.75 5.25 7.76
C PRO A 47 9.29 6.72 7.66
N LEU A 48 8.26 7.01 6.85
CA LEU A 48 7.80 8.38 6.59
C LEU A 48 6.49 8.64 7.30
N LYS A 49 6.42 9.63 8.19
CA LYS A 49 5.17 10.06 8.82
C LYS A 49 4.72 11.41 8.25
N ILE A 50 4.19 11.38 7.03
CA ILE A 50 3.74 12.57 6.28
C ILE A 50 2.23 12.49 6.07
N THR A 51 1.53 13.60 6.23
CA THR A 51 0.11 13.72 5.87
C THR A 51 -0.02 14.05 4.39
N ILE A 52 -0.77 13.22 3.67
CA ILE A 52 -1.16 13.44 2.28
C ILE A 52 -2.47 14.21 2.26
N TYR A 53 -2.54 15.25 1.45
CA TYR A 53 -3.75 16.04 1.19
C TYR A 53 -4.26 15.72 -0.21
N LEU A 54 -5.54 15.34 -0.30
CA LEU A 54 -6.23 15.09 -1.55
C LEU A 54 -7.10 16.30 -1.88
N PHE A 55 -6.77 16.98 -2.98
CA PHE A 55 -7.54 18.10 -3.50
C PHE A 55 -8.51 17.61 -4.57
N ARG A 56 -9.80 17.92 -4.42
CA ARG A 56 -10.76 17.82 -5.53
C ARG A 56 -10.81 19.17 -6.24
N PHE A 57 -10.90 19.16 -7.57
CA PHE A 57 -10.95 20.34 -8.47
C PHE A 57 -12.11 21.34 -8.20
N SER A 58 -12.84 21.20 -7.09
CA SER A 58 -13.91 22.10 -6.64
C SER A 58 -13.76 22.41 -5.13
N ASP A 59 -12.74 23.18 -4.79
CA ASP A 59 -12.58 24.17 -3.70
C ASP A 59 -13.22 24.02 -2.29
N THR A 60 -13.70 22.85 -1.84
CA THR A 60 -14.24 22.77 -0.45
C THR A 60 -13.93 21.52 0.35
N LEU A 61 -13.51 20.41 -0.26
CA LEU A 61 -13.20 19.19 0.49
C LEU A 61 -11.74 18.76 0.34
N VAL A 62 -10.94 19.07 1.36
CA VAL A 62 -9.60 18.52 1.53
C VAL A 62 -9.72 17.24 2.36
N GLU A 63 -9.63 16.08 1.71
CA GLU A 63 -9.49 14.81 2.42
C GLU A 63 -8.00 14.60 2.74
N LYS A 64 -7.69 14.09 3.93
CA LYS A 64 -6.29 13.85 4.33
C LYS A 64 -6.11 12.49 4.98
N TYR A 65 -4.94 11.90 4.77
CA TYR A 65 -4.55 10.66 5.42
C TYR A 65 -3.04 10.61 5.64
N GLU A 66 -2.58 9.88 6.65
CA GLU A 66 -1.15 9.65 6.82
C GLU A 66 -0.64 8.66 5.77
N THR A 67 0.50 8.97 5.15
CA THR A 67 1.21 8.10 4.19
C THR A 67 1.52 6.74 4.81
N GLY A 68 1.62 5.70 3.99
CA GLY A 68 1.89 4.35 4.47
C GLY A 68 2.04 3.37 3.33
N PHE A 69 2.10 2.08 3.66
CA PHE A 69 2.12 1.04 2.65
C PHE A 69 0.74 0.90 2.01
N HIS A 70 0.66 1.25 0.73
CA HIS A 70 -0.51 0.95 -0.09
C HIS A 70 -0.59 -0.56 -0.35
N PHE A 71 -1.77 -1.15 -0.16
CA PHE A 71 -2.08 -2.54 -0.46
C PHE A 71 -3.49 -2.68 -1.02
N TYR A 72 -3.68 -3.58 -1.98
CA TYR A 72 -4.96 -3.90 -2.59
C TYR A 72 -5.74 -4.87 -1.72
N ARG A 73 -7.07 -4.76 -1.74
CA ARG A 73 -7.95 -5.69 -1.03
C ARG A 73 -7.91 -7.08 -1.64
N TYR A 74 -7.92 -7.16 -2.97
CA TYR A 74 -8.00 -8.38 -3.76
C TYR A 74 -6.68 -8.63 -4.50
N LYS A 75 -6.38 -9.89 -4.80
CA LYS A 75 -5.10 -10.27 -5.42
C LYS A 75 -5.11 -9.85 -6.89
N GLU A 76 -6.24 -10.08 -7.54
CA GLU A 76 -6.54 -9.81 -8.94
C GLU A 76 -6.35 -8.32 -9.26
N ASP A 77 -6.73 -7.44 -8.33
CA ASP A 77 -6.50 -6.00 -8.45
C ASP A 77 -5.01 -5.65 -8.41
N ALA A 78 -4.23 -6.30 -7.54
CA ALA A 78 -2.79 -6.10 -7.46
C ALA A 78 -2.06 -6.65 -8.69
N GLU A 79 -2.54 -7.77 -9.24
CA GLU A 79 -1.94 -8.46 -10.38
C GLU A 79 -1.99 -7.61 -11.66
N LYS A 80 -2.97 -6.71 -11.80
CA LYS A 80 -3.04 -5.74 -12.90
C LYS A 80 -1.86 -4.77 -12.97
N PHE A 81 -1.06 -4.68 -11.90
CA PHE A 81 0.13 -3.82 -11.82
C PHE A 81 1.45 -4.62 -11.84
N ILE A 82 1.38 -5.91 -12.15
CA ILE A 82 2.57 -6.72 -12.43
C ILE A 82 3.06 -6.35 -13.83
N TYR A 83 4.16 -5.62 -13.88
CA TYR A 83 4.94 -5.41 -15.09
C TYR A 83 6.42 -5.66 -14.81
N SER A 84 7.14 -6.21 -15.79
CA SER A 84 8.56 -6.54 -15.64
C SER A 84 8.80 -7.47 -14.43
N ASN A 85 9.76 -7.13 -13.57
CA ASN A 85 10.24 -7.96 -12.47
C ASN A 85 9.36 -7.86 -11.21
N ARG A 86 8.07 -7.58 -11.35
CA ARG A 86 7.17 -7.35 -10.20
C ARG A 86 6.50 -8.62 -9.73
N VAL A 87 6.25 -8.68 -8.43
CA VAL A 87 5.52 -9.78 -7.81
C VAL A 87 4.48 -9.27 -6.84
N VAL A 88 3.36 -9.98 -6.75
CA VAL A 88 2.36 -9.76 -5.72
C VAL A 88 2.64 -10.68 -4.53
N ARG A 89 2.56 -10.14 -3.32
CA ARG A 89 2.60 -10.93 -2.08
C ARG A 89 1.41 -10.59 -1.20
N LYS A 90 0.90 -11.61 -0.52
CA LYS A 90 -0.07 -11.43 0.56
C LYS A 90 0.63 -10.80 1.75
N VAL A 91 -0.02 -9.82 2.36
CA VAL A 91 0.53 -9.07 3.49
C VAL A 91 -0.47 -9.00 4.62
N LYS A 92 0.01 -9.08 5.87
CA LYS A 92 -0.75 -8.63 7.04
C LYS A 92 -0.43 -7.16 7.29
N VAL A 93 -1.41 -6.42 7.80
CA VAL A 93 -1.28 -4.98 8.03
C VAL A 93 -1.84 -4.61 9.39
N ARG A 94 -1.31 -3.53 9.97
CA ARG A 94 -1.84 -2.89 11.18
C ARG A 94 -1.63 -1.38 11.11
N LYS A 95 -2.32 -0.64 11.99
CA LYS A 95 -2.35 0.83 11.98
C LYS A 95 -2.76 1.38 10.61
N LEU A 96 -3.97 0.99 10.17
CA LEU A 96 -4.56 1.54 8.95
C LEU A 96 -4.85 3.02 9.15
N THR A 97 -4.51 3.82 8.14
CA THR A 97 -4.67 5.28 8.17
C THR A 97 -5.73 5.75 7.19
N ALA A 98 -5.93 5.00 6.09
CA ALA A 98 -7.03 5.22 5.17
C ALA A 98 -7.41 3.94 4.42
N THR A 99 -8.65 3.92 3.92
CA THR A 99 -9.07 3.05 2.82
C THR A 99 -9.71 3.92 1.75
N GLY A 100 -9.73 3.44 0.52
CA GLY A 100 -10.28 4.22 -0.58
C GLY A 100 -10.09 3.53 -1.92
N THR A 101 -9.89 4.33 -2.96
CA THR A 101 -9.54 3.82 -4.29
C THR A 101 -8.20 4.36 -4.76
N GLN A 102 -7.49 3.58 -5.56
CA GLN A 102 -6.35 4.01 -6.35
C GLN A 102 -6.50 3.39 -7.73
N ASP A 103 -6.45 4.21 -8.78
CA ASP A 103 -6.58 3.75 -10.18
C ASP A 103 -7.86 2.90 -10.41
N GLY A 104 -8.94 3.22 -9.70
CA GLY A 104 -10.22 2.49 -9.74
C GLY A 104 -10.34 1.29 -8.79
N TYR A 105 -9.25 0.87 -8.12
CA TYR A 105 -9.22 -0.34 -7.29
C TYR A 105 -9.24 -0.05 -5.80
N LYS A 106 -9.77 -1.00 -5.01
CA LYS A 106 -9.91 -0.85 -3.56
C LYS A 106 -8.56 -1.03 -2.85
N VAL A 107 -8.07 0.06 -2.26
CA VAL A 107 -6.74 0.14 -1.63
C VAL A 107 -6.86 0.59 -0.18
N GLY A 108 -6.04 -0.02 0.68
CA GLY A 108 -5.80 0.42 2.04
C GLY A 108 -4.39 1.00 2.19
N VAL A 109 -4.23 1.90 3.16
CA VAL A 109 -2.95 2.49 3.53
C VAL A 109 -2.71 2.18 5.00
N ALA A 110 -1.56 1.57 5.30
CA ALA A 110 -1.21 1.15 6.66
C ALA A 110 0.22 1.57 7.03
N GLN A 111 0.44 1.96 8.28
CA GLN A 111 1.78 2.31 8.78
C GLN A 111 2.69 1.10 8.94
N GLU A 112 2.11 -0.10 9.08
CA GLU A 112 2.88 -1.30 9.36
C GLU A 112 2.38 -2.49 8.56
N MET A 113 3.32 -3.28 8.05
CA MET A 113 3.05 -4.39 7.14
C MET A 113 4.00 -5.56 7.43
N LEU A 114 3.49 -6.79 7.30
CA LEU A 114 4.24 -8.04 7.35
C LEU A 114 4.04 -8.76 6.02
N ILE A 115 5.12 -9.04 5.30
CA ILE A 115 5.09 -9.83 4.07
C ILE A 115 5.05 -11.31 4.43
N LEU A 116 4.03 -12.03 3.97
CA LEU A 116 3.90 -13.47 4.22
C LEU A 116 4.81 -14.25 3.26
N LYS A 117 5.38 -15.35 3.75
CA LYS A 117 6.10 -16.32 2.91
C LYS A 117 5.10 -16.97 1.95
N GLU A 118 5.54 -17.28 0.73
CA GLU A 118 4.75 -18.16 -0.15
C GLU A 118 4.74 -19.56 0.45
N GLU A 119 3.55 -20.17 0.49
CA GLU A 119 3.36 -21.59 0.81
C GLU A 119 3.68 -22.45 -0.41
#